data_AF-A0AAN9U944-F1
#
_entry.id   AF-A0AAN9U944-F1
#
_cell.length_a   1.000
_cell.length_b   1.000
_cell.length_c   1.000
_cell.angle_alpha   90.00
_cell.angle_beta   90.00
_cell.angle_gamma   90.00
#
_symmetry.space_group_name_H-M   'P 1'
#
loop_
_entity.id
_entity.type
_entity.pdbx_description
1 polymer ?
#
loop_
_entity_poly.entity_id
_entity_poly.type
_entity_poly.pdbx_seq_one_letter_code
_entity_poly.pdbx_strand_id
1 'polypeptide(L)'
;MEHCSLPEDNATTVPEQWFDRQLTRHIYKSPVLRGFLAEEIAALKAYHSGKLSTIDTAHAITSPVSNSPVPNLGTYSDETSAVCQLWVLLTDTLVEWPSSRTADLVALLVAISKLPGGLHRGEATDDDEEPLAWKGLPYICMIWSDATWKRPGDIVMQLPVTDDDSAARQRLRLLYIKQQDVEAQLVRAGIFQPQRGFQYLIRALEKIPGPQDDGKPSTFSEASAQLQLDFQVPAAACWLKHNGRRFRDGLVRDEIRDWEKRMIPDEALEFPQPADRWTYWEKRMREIAERGPDESTREAAKTAVGYMQAVDEQEKEN
;
A
#
# COMPACT_ATOMS: atom_id res chain seq x y z
N MET A 1 -2.12 -15.71 -0.45
CA MET A 1 -3.19 -14.68 -0.40
C MET A 1 -4.58 -15.26 -0.06
N GLU A 2 -4.68 -16.54 0.35
CA GLU A 2 -5.98 -17.21 0.62
C GLU A 2 -6.57 -16.96 2.03
N HIS A 3 -5.95 -16.12 2.87
CA HIS A 3 -6.35 -15.97 4.28
C HIS A 3 -6.52 -14.54 4.80
N CYS A 4 -6.53 -13.54 3.91
CA CYS A 4 -6.69 -12.14 4.35
C CYS A 4 -8.14 -11.91 4.80
N SER A 5 -8.38 -11.89 6.11
CA SER A 5 -9.70 -11.59 6.69
C SER A 5 -9.84 -10.07 6.74
N LEU A 6 -10.75 -9.50 5.97
CA LEU A 6 -11.02 -8.06 6.08
C LEU A 6 -11.74 -7.78 7.40
N PRO A 7 -11.30 -6.79 8.18
CA PRO A 7 -12.13 -6.22 9.23
C PRO A 7 -13.40 -5.65 8.62
N GLU A 8 -14.48 -5.67 9.39
CA GLU A 8 -15.61 -4.79 9.11
C GLU A 8 -15.13 -3.33 9.22
N ASP A 9 -15.56 -2.44 8.32
CA ASP A 9 -15.08 -1.05 8.24
C ASP A 9 -15.29 -0.24 9.54
N ASN A 10 -16.18 -0.71 10.43
CA ASN A 10 -16.49 -0.11 11.73
C ASN A 10 -15.83 -0.82 12.92
N ALA A 11 -15.06 -1.89 12.69
CA ALA A 11 -14.37 -2.56 13.77
C ALA A 11 -13.30 -1.63 14.34
N THR A 12 -13.30 -1.40 15.66
CA THR A 12 -12.25 -0.63 16.34
C THR A 12 -11.21 -1.54 17.00
N THR A 13 -11.44 -2.87 16.96
CA THR A 13 -10.69 -3.86 17.73
C THR A 13 -10.17 -4.97 16.83
N VAL A 14 -8.92 -5.36 17.06
CA VAL A 14 -8.32 -6.54 16.45
C VAL A 14 -8.58 -7.75 17.35
N PRO A 15 -9.19 -8.85 16.84
CA PRO A 15 -9.41 -10.05 17.64
C PRO A 15 -8.11 -10.68 18.12
N GLU A 16 -8.08 -11.21 19.35
CA GLU A 16 -6.91 -11.91 19.90
C GLU A 16 -6.41 -13.05 19.00
N GLN A 17 -7.35 -13.78 18.40
CA GLN A 17 -7.06 -14.86 17.43
C GLN A 17 -6.28 -14.36 16.20
N TRP A 18 -6.31 -13.07 15.87
CA TRP A 18 -5.48 -12.53 14.80
C TRP A 18 -4.00 -12.65 15.15
N PHE A 19 -3.59 -12.28 16.37
CA PHE A 19 -2.21 -12.39 16.83
C PHE A 19 -1.75 -13.86 16.88
N ASP A 20 -2.61 -14.76 17.37
CA ASP A 20 -2.31 -16.20 17.40
C ASP A 20 -2.11 -16.78 15.99
N ARG A 21 -2.93 -16.35 15.02
CA ARG A 21 -2.78 -16.75 13.62
C ARG A 21 -1.43 -16.31 13.03
N GLN A 22 -0.93 -15.12 13.40
CA GLN A 22 0.35 -14.64 12.89
C GLN A 22 1.52 -15.54 13.29
N LEU A 23 1.52 -16.10 14.50
CA LEU A 23 2.52 -17.08 14.95
C LEU A 23 2.55 -18.35 14.10
N THR A 24 1.38 -18.77 13.59
CA THR A 24 1.25 -20.00 12.79
C THR A 24 1.48 -19.80 11.29
N ARG A 25 1.20 -18.60 10.77
CA ARG A 25 1.29 -18.27 9.34
C ARG A 25 2.74 -18.11 8.87
N HIS A 26 3.62 -17.62 9.75
CA HIS A 26 5.03 -17.41 9.47
C HIS A 26 5.82 -18.67 9.83
N ILE A 27 5.76 -19.68 8.95
CA ILE A 27 6.40 -20.99 9.17
C ILE A 27 7.89 -20.90 8.88
N TYR A 28 8.63 -20.18 9.71
CA TYR A 28 10.07 -20.41 9.81
C TYR A 28 10.29 -21.65 10.69
N LYS A 29 11.07 -22.61 10.20
CA LYS A 29 11.48 -23.78 10.98
C LYS A 29 12.48 -23.41 12.10
N SER A 30 13.14 -22.27 11.97
CA SER A 30 14.13 -21.78 12.93
C SER A 30 13.49 -21.39 14.27
N PRO A 31 13.93 -21.99 15.39
CA PRO A 31 13.49 -21.59 16.73
C PRO A 31 13.81 -20.11 17.04
N VAL A 32 14.91 -19.58 16.50
CA VAL A 32 15.35 -18.20 16.71
C VAL A 32 14.33 -17.21 16.12
N LEU A 33 13.97 -17.41 14.85
CA LEU A 33 13.00 -16.54 14.17
C LEU A 33 11.61 -16.62 14.80
N ARG A 34 11.21 -17.79 15.29
CA ARG A 34 9.95 -17.93 16.07
C ARG A 34 10.00 -17.15 17.38
N GLY A 35 11.15 -17.14 18.06
CA GLY A 35 11.36 -16.34 19.26
C GLY A 35 11.21 -14.84 18.96
N PHE A 36 11.86 -14.36 17.90
CA PHE A 36 11.74 -12.97 17.47
C PHE A 36 10.30 -12.60 17.14
N LEU A 37 9.60 -13.44 16.37
CA LEU A 37 8.21 -13.23 16.01
C LEU A 37 7.29 -13.09 17.23
N ALA A 38 7.52 -13.92 18.26
CA ALA A 38 6.73 -13.88 19.48
C ALA A 38 6.92 -12.55 20.23
N GLU A 39 8.14 -12.03 20.31
CA GLU A 39 8.45 -10.73 20.90
C GLU A 39 7.85 -9.58 20.07
N GLU A 40 7.99 -9.63 18.74
CA GLU A 40 7.42 -8.66 17.81
C GLU A 40 5.89 -8.57 17.94
N ILE A 41 5.20 -9.72 17.98
CA ILE A 41 3.76 -9.81 18.18
C ILE A 41 3.35 -9.28 19.56
N ALA A 42 4.12 -9.58 20.61
CA ALA A 42 3.84 -9.08 21.95
C ALA A 42 3.95 -7.54 22.01
N ALA A 43 4.97 -6.95 21.38
CA ALA A 43 5.12 -5.50 21.27
C ALA A 43 3.95 -4.86 20.49
N LEU A 44 3.56 -5.46 19.36
CA LEU A 44 2.44 -4.98 18.55
C LEU A 44 1.10 -5.07 19.29
N LYS A 45 0.86 -6.16 20.05
CA LYS A 45 -0.32 -6.33 20.89
C LYS A 45 -0.38 -5.30 22.02
N ALA A 46 0.76 -4.99 22.64
CA ALA A 46 0.85 -3.95 23.65
C ALA A 46 0.58 -2.56 23.06
N TYR A 47 1.06 -2.27 21.84
CA TYR A 47 0.74 -1.04 21.10
C TYR A 47 -0.75 -0.92 20.79
N HIS A 48 -1.36 -1.99 20.26
CA HIS A 48 -2.81 -2.04 20.01
C HIS A 48 -3.62 -1.73 21.27
N SER A 49 -3.18 -2.25 22.43
CA SER A 49 -3.84 -2.06 23.72
C SER A 49 -3.55 -0.70 24.38
N GLY A 50 -2.77 0.18 23.73
CA GLY A 50 -2.36 1.47 24.27
C GLY A 50 -1.38 1.38 25.46
N LYS A 51 -0.75 0.22 25.68
CA LYS A 51 0.22 0.00 26.78
C LYS A 51 1.61 0.53 26.45
N LEU A 52 1.95 0.63 25.17
CA LEU A 52 3.20 1.21 24.68
C LEU A 52 2.91 2.44 23.83
N SER A 53 3.77 3.44 23.95
CA SER A 53 3.79 4.57 23.01
C SER A 53 4.36 4.14 21.66
N THR A 54 4.15 4.92 20.60
CA THR A 54 4.69 4.63 19.26
C THR A 54 6.22 4.45 19.27
N ILE A 55 6.94 5.26 20.06
CA ILE A 55 8.40 5.18 20.16
C ILE A 55 8.83 3.93 20.93
N ASP A 56 8.18 3.65 22.06
CA ASP A 56 8.50 2.44 22.86
C ASP A 56 8.17 1.17 22.06
N THR A 57 7.09 1.18 21.28
CA THR A 57 6.76 0.09 20.36
C THR A 57 7.81 -0.04 19.27
N ALA A 58 8.29 1.06 18.67
CA ALA A 58 9.35 1.00 17.66
C ALA A 58 10.60 0.32 18.22
N HIS A 59 11.05 0.70 19.42
CA HIS A 59 12.17 0.03 20.09
C HIS A 59 11.87 -1.44 20.42
N ALA A 60 10.71 -1.73 21.01
CA ALA A 60 10.37 -3.08 21.44
C ALA A 60 10.23 -4.05 20.26
N ILE A 61 9.55 -3.64 19.18
CA ILE A 61 9.30 -4.49 18.01
C ILE A 61 10.56 -4.73 17.18
N THR A 62 11.54 -3.81 17.21
CA THR A 62 12.81 -3.95 16.47
C THR A 62 13.94 -4.53 17.31
N SER A 63 13.76 -4.63 18.63
CA SER A 63 14.78 -5.12 19.55
C SER A 63 15.31 -6.52 19.20
N PRO A 64 14.46 -7.52 18.84
CA PRO A 64 14.94 -8.86 18.52
C PRO A 64 15.95 -8.85 17.36
N VAL A 65 15.68 -8.06 16.32
CA VAL A 65 16.56 -7.88 15.15
C VAL A 65 17.77 -7.02 15.49
N SER A 66 17.59 -5.92 16.21
CA SER A 66 18.68 -4.96 16.50
C SER A 66 19.73 -5.53 17.45
N ASN A 67 19.30 -6.32 18.43
CA ASN A 67 20.13 -6.77 19.55
C ASN A 67 20.66 -8.20 19.42
N SER A 68 20.37 -8.89 18.31
CA SER A 68 20.83 -10.25 18.05
C SER A 68 21.81 -10.28 16.89
N PRO A 69 22.80 -11.19 16.87
CA PRO A 69 23.62 -11.39 15.68
C PRO A 69 22.78 -11.87 14.49
N VAL A 70 23.37 -11.90 13.29
CA VAL A 70 22.73 -12.52 12.12
C VAL A 70 22.43 -13.99 12.44
N PRO A 71 21.17 -14.45 12.33
CA PRO A 71 20.83 -15.84 12.60
C PRO A 71 21.50 -16.76 11.58
N ASN A 72 22.19 -17.81 12.02
CA ASN A 72 22.71 -18.84 11.10
C ASN A 72 21.58 -19.81 10.71
N LEU A 73 20.92 -19.53 9.60
CA LEU A 73 19.82 -20.33 9.04
C LEU A 73 20.31 -21.23 7.90
N GLY A 74 21.54 -21.03 7.41
CA GLY A 74 22.12 -21.81 6.32
C GLY A 74 21.51 -21.46 4.96
N THR A 75 21.04 -20.23 4.78
CA THR A 75 20.51 -19.72 3.52
C THR A 75 21.45 -18.66 2.93
N TYR A 76 21.17 -18.23 1.71
CA TYR A 76 21.94 -17.16 1.04
C TYR A 76 21.59 -15.75 1.56
N SER A 77 20.59 -15.60 2.43
CA SER A 77 20.05 -14.29 2.85
C SER A 77 19.64 -14.30 4.34
N ASP A 78 20.50 -14.88 5.17
CA ASP A 78 20.25 -15.05 6.60
C ASP A 78 20.06 -13.70 7.32
N GLU A 79 20.84 -12.70 6.92
CA GLU A 79 20.85 -11.33 7.46
C GLU A 79 19.56 -10.54 7.21
N THR A 80 18.77 -10.91 6.20
CA THR A 80 17.52 -10.23 5.85
C THR A 80 16.27 -10.99 6.32
N SER A 81 16.42 -12.25 6.73
CA SER A 81 15.29 -13.14 7.02
C SER A 81 14.43 -12.64 8.19
N ALA A 82 15.07 -12.17 9.27
CA ALA A 82 14.35 -11.62 10.42
C ALA A 82 13.66 -10.29 10.11
N VAL A 83 14.33 -9.44 9.32
CA VAL A 83 13.83 -8.14 8.87
C VAL A 83 12.60 -8.31 7.97
N CYS A 84 12.69 -9.20 6.98
CA CYS A 84 11.59 -9.54 6.10
C CYS A 84 10.39 -10.10 6.89
N GLN A 85 10.62 -10.94 7.90
CA GLN A 85 9.54 -11.44 8.76
C GLN A 85 8.79 -10.31 9.47
N LEU A 86 9.53 -9.37 10.08
CA LEU A 86 8.93 -8.20 10.72
C LEU A 86 8.09 -7.37 9.73
N TRP A 87 8.58 -7.21 8.49
CA TRP A 87 7.82 -6.52 7.45
C TRP A 87 6.60 -7.26 6.97
N VAL A 88 6.63 -8.60 6.90
CA VAL A 88 5.41 -9.38 6.59
C VAL A 88 4.39 -9.18 7.70
N LEU A 89 4.79 -9.26 8.98
CA LEU A 89 3.90 -8.99 10.12
C LEU A 89 3.28 -7.59 10.02
N LEU A 90 4.09 -6.56 9.79
CA LEU A 90 3.61 -5.17 9.72
C LEU A 90 2.78 -4.90 8.46
N THR A 91 3.07 -5.57 7.34
CA THR A 91 2.25 -5.49 6.12
C THR A 91 0.89 -6.15 6.34
N ASP A 92 0.85 -7.34 6.91
CA ASP A 92 -0.39 -8.02 7.29
C ASP A 92 -1.18 -7.15 8.28
N THR A 93 -0.51 -6.51 9.23
CA THR A 93 -1.12 -5.56 10.17
C THR A 93 -1.77 -4.39 9.43
N LEU A 94 -1.05 -3.74 8.52
CA LEU A 94 -1.55 -2.60 7.75
C LEU A 94 -2.78 -2.94 6.90
N VAL A 95 -2.82 -4.15 6.34
CA VAL A 95 -3.89 -4.61 5.45
C VAL A 95 -5.09 -5.15 6.24
N GLU A 96 -4.84 -5.94 7.27
CA GLU A 96 -5.86 -6.69 8.02
C GLU A 96 -6.34 -5.99 9.29
N TRP A 97 -5.76 -4.86 9.71
CA TRP A 97 -6.31 -4.07 10.81
C TRP A 97 -7.29 -3.01 10.31
N PRO A 98 -8.24 -2.58 11.16
CA PRO A 98 -9.20 -1.55 10.79
C PRO A 98 -8.55 -0.26 10.26
N SER A 99 -9.22 0.41 9.33
CA SER A 99 -8.74 1.65 8.70
C SER A 99 -8.53 2.81 9.68
N SER A 100 -9.25 2.82 10.79
CA SER A 100 -9.03 3.76 11.90
C SER A 100 -7.64 3.65 12.53
N ARG A 101 -6.94 2.52 12.37
CA ARG A 101 -5.59 2.26 12.93
C ARG A 101 -4.47 2.48 11.92
N THR A 102 -4.75 2.73 10.64
CA THR A 102 -3.71 2.86 9.62
C THR A 102 -2.74 4.01 9.93
N ALA A 103 -3.24 5.16 10.38
CA ALA A 103 -2.39 6.30 10.73
C ALA A 103 -1.40 5.97 11.87
N ASP A 104 -1.86 5.25 12.90
CA ASP A 104 -1.04 4.82 14.04
C ASP A 104 0.08 3.86 13.60
N LEU A 105 -0.20 2.99 12.63
CA LEU A 105 0.77 2.03 12.08
C LEU A 105 1.78 2.71 11.15
N VAL A 106 1.34 3.68 10.36
CA VAL A 106 2.24 4.53 9.56
C VAL A 106 3.16 5.33 10.49
N ALA A 107 2.64 5.88 11.59
CA ALA A 107 3.45 6.57 12.60
C ALA A 107 4.48 5.63 13.25
N LEU A 108 4.12 4.36 13.51
CA LEU A 108 5.05 3.35 13.99
C LEU A 108 6.19 3.09 13.00
N LEU A 109 5.90 2.94 11.70
CA LEU A 109 6.94 2.78 10.68
C LEU A 109 7.86 4.01 10.57
N VAL A 110 7.31 5.22 10.70
CA VAL A 110 8.10 6.46 10.76
C VAL A 110 8.97 6.50 12.02
N ALA A 111 8.50 5.98 13.16
CA ALA A 111 9.31 5.90 14.36
C ALA A 111 10.44 4.87 14.21
N ILE A 112 10.17 3.71 13.61
CA ILE A 112 11.19 2.70 13.29
C ILE A 112 12.26 3.29 12.38
N SER A 113 11.88 4.03 11.33
CA SER A 113 12.83 4.61 10.37
C SER A 113 13.77 5.66 10.97
N LYS A 114 13.48 6.14 12.18
CA LYS A 114 14.28 7.10 12.94
C LYS A 114 15.11 6.46 14.05
N LEU A 115 15.00 5.15 14.26
CA LEU A 115 15.79 4.46 15.28
C LEU A 115 17.28 4.51 14.93
N PRO A 116 18.16 4.77 15.91
CA PRO A 116 19.59 4.69 15.71
C PRO A 116 20.06 3.24 15.66
N GLY A 117 21.23 3.02 15.06
CA GLY A 117 21.92 1.73 15.05
C GLY A 117 21.70 0.92 13.77
N GLY A 118 22.53 -0.12 13.63
CA GLY A 118 22.45 -1.08 12.52
C GLY A 118 21.59 -2.29 12.87
N LEU A 119 21.17 -3.00 11.83
CA LEU A 119 20.49 -4.28 11.97
C LEU A 119 21.49 -5.34 12.45
N HIS A 120 21.01 -6.29 13.25
CA HIS A 120 21.81 -7.40 13.75
C HIS A 120 23.12 -6.98 14.44
N ARG A 121 23.06 -6.03 15.40
CA ARG A 121 24.24 -5.41 16.04
C ARG A 121 25.22 -4.74 15.06
N GLY A 122 24.75 -4.41 13.85
CA GLY A 122 25.56 -3.86 12.76
C GLY A 122 26.26 -4.92 11.90
N GLU A 123 25.93 -6.21 12.04
CA GLU A 123 26.50 -7.30 11.24
C GLU A 123 25.88 -7.42 9.84
N ALA A 124 24.65 -6.95 9.65
CA ALA A 124 23.97 -7.04 8.36
C ALA A 124 24.37 -5.90 7.44
N THR A 125 24.76 -6.23 6.21
CA THR A 125 25.16 -5.26 5.18
C THR A 125 24.28 -5.40 3.95
N ASP A 126 24.28 -4.38 3.09
CA ASP A 126 23.71 -4.47 1.75
C ASP A 126 24.71 -5.08 0.75
N ASP A 127 24.34 -5.10 -0.54
CA ASP A 127 25.14 -5.65 -1.63
C ASP A 127 26.47 -4.89 -1.84
N ASP A 128 26.56 -3.65 -1.36
CA ASP A 128 27.75 -2.79 -1.43
C ASP A 128 28.60 -2.89 -0.15
N GLU A 129 28.31 -3.85 0.74
CA GLU A 129 28.93 -4.04 2.06
C GLU A 129 28.69 -2.88 3.05
N GLU A 130 27.71 -2.01 2.78
CA GLU A 130 27.36 -0.91 3.68
C GLU A 130 26.42 -1.41 4.79
N PRO A 131 26.62 -1.00 6.06
CA PRO A 131 25.78 -1.46 7.17
C PRO A 131 24.31 -1.09 6.99
N LEU A 132 23.44 -2.09 7.03
CA LEU A 132 22.00 -1.88 7.01
C LEU A 132 21.55 -1.23 8.31
N ALA A 133 20.69 -0.21 8.18
CA ALA A 133 20.09 0.50 9.29
C ALA A 133 18.56 0.53 9.14
N TRP A 134 17.85 0.89 10.22
CA TRP A 134 16.40 1.08 10.15
C TRP A 134 15.98 2.26 9.26
N LYS A 135 16.90 3.21 9.02
CA LYS A 135 16.68 4.31 8.09
C LYS A 135 16.33 3.78 6.70
N GLY A 136 15.24 4.28 6.14
CA GLY A 136 14.75 3.84 4.82
C GLY A 136 14.00 2.50 4.84
N LEU A 137 13.89 1.83 6.00
CA LEU A 137 13.11 0.61 6.19
C LEU A 137 13.47 -0.47 5.14
N PRO A 138 14.70 -1.01 5.18
CA PRO A 138 15.21 -1.85 4.09
C PRO A 138 14.28 -3.03 3.80
N TYR A 139 14.04 -3.34 2.52
CA TYR A 139 13.15 -4.41 2.03
C TYR A 139 11.64 -4.21 2.24
N ILE A 140 11.17 -3.19 2.95
CA ILE A 140 9.71 -3.02 3.18
C ILE A 140 8.93 -2.82 1.87
N CYS A 141 9.49 -2.08 0.90
CA CYS A 141 8.88 -1.88 -0.42
C CYS A 141 8.75 -3.20 -1.21
N MET A 142 9.73 -4.10 -1.08
CA MET A 142 9.74 -5.42 -1.71
C MET A 142 8.61 -6.27 -1.13
N ILE A 143 8.56 -6.38 0.20
CA ILE A 143 7.52 -7.16 0.91
C ILE A 143 6.12 -6.61 0.62
N TRP A 144 5.96 -5.28 0.64
CA TRP A 144 4.70 -4.63 0.28
C TRP A 144 4.29 -4.99 -1.15
N SER A 145 5.20 -4.82 -2.11
CA SER A 145 4.93 -5.12 -3.52
C SER A 145 4.54 -6.58 -3.73
N ASP A 146 5.24 -7.53 -3.12
CA ASP A 146 4.93 -8.95 -3.21
C ASP A 146 3.58 -9.31 -2.58
N ALA A 147 3.16 -8.59 -1.55
CA ALA A 147 1.86 -8.78 -0.92
C ALA A 147 0.70 -8.15 -1.70
N THR A 148 0.93 -7.03 -2.40
CA THR A 148 -0.13 -6.18 -2.98
C THR A 148 0.01 -5.95 -4.50
N TRP A 149 0.78 -6.77 -5.22
CA TRP A 149 1.08 -6.57 -6.65
C TRP A 149 -0.14 -6.65 -7.60
N LYS A 150 -1.23 -7.30 -7.18
CA LYS A 150 -2.34 -7.65 -8.09
C LYS A 150 -3.08 -6.41 -8.57
N ARG A 151 -3.32 -6.33 -9.88
CA ARG A 151 -4.18 -5.29 -10.47
C ARG A 151 -5.65 -5.69 -10.35
N PRO A 152 -6.59 -4.72 -10.43
CA PRO A 152 -8.02 -5.01 -10.39
C PRO A 152 -8.48 -6.14 -11.33
N GLY A 153 -8.01 -6.18 -12.57
CA GLY A 153 -8.37 -7.28 -13.47
C GLY A 153 -7.83 -8.64 -13.03
N ASP A 154 -6.60 -8.72 -12.49
CA ASP A 154 -6.04 -9.97 -11.95
C ASP A 154 -6.87 -10.49 -10.76
N ILE A 155 -7.36 -9.55 -9.92
CA ILE A 155 -8.23 -9.83 -8.79
C ILE A 155 -9.57 -10.39 -9.28
N VAL A 156 -10.18 -9.74 -10.27
CA VAL A 156 -11.48 -10.14 -10.84
C VAL A 156 -11.40 -11.48 -11.56
N MET A 157 -10.30 -11.77 -12.27
CA MET A 157 -10.13 -13.03 -12.97
C MET A 157 -10.11 -14.24 -12.01
N GLN A 158 -9.63 -14.04 -10.78
CA GLN A 158 -9.52 -15.09 -9.77
C GLN A 158 -10.82 -15.31 -8.97
N LEU A 159 -11.88 -14.54 -9.23
CA LEU A 159 -13.17 -14.73 -8.59
C LEU A 159 -13.87 -16.01 -9.09
N PRO A 160 -14.32 -16.89 -8.18
CA PRO A 160 -15.06 -18.10 -8.54
C PRO A 160 -16.39 -17.74 -9.22
N VAL A 161 -16.75 -18.51 -10.25
CA VAL A 161 -18.01 -18.37 -10.99
C VAL A 161 -19.12 -19.05 -10.17
N THR A 162 -19.61 -18.41 -9.11
CA THR A 162 -20.76 -18.88 -8.32
C THR A 162 -21.69 -17.73 -8.00
N ASP A 163 -22.98 -18.01 -7.74
CA ASP A 163 -24.07 -17.03 -7.56
C ASP A 163 -23.86 -15.96 -6.45
N ASP A 164 -22.78 -16.05 -5.65
CA ASP A 164 -22.36 -15.07 -4.63
C ASP A 164 -21.25 -14.10 -5.12
N ASP A 165 -21.11 -13.94 -6.44
CA ASP A 165 -20.08 -13.12 -7.10
C ASP A 165 -20.06 -11.67 -6.59
N SER A 166 -21.23 -11.12 -6.23
CA SER A 166 -21.34 -9.73 -5.75
C SER A 166 -20.69 -9.49 -4.39
N ALA A 167 -20.84 -10.40 -3.41
CA ALA A 167 -20.27 -10.24 -2.08
C ALA A 167 -18.75 -10.51 -2.08
N ALA A 168 -18.32 -11.54 -2.83
CA ALA A 168 -16.91 -11.86 -3.01
C ALA A 168 -16.16 -10.72 -3.72
N ARG A 169 -16.74 -10.19 -4.81
CA ARG A 169 -16.20 -9.02 -5.51
C ARG A 169 -16.16 -7.79 -4.59
N GLN A 170 -17.24 -7.54 -3.85
CA GLN A 170 -17.30 -6.42 -2.91
C GLN A 170 -16.18 -6.50 -1.87
N ARG A 171 -15.94 -7.69 -1.30
CA ARG A 171 -14.86 -7.90 -0.36
C ARG A 171 -13.49 -7.63 -0.98
N LEU A 172 -13.21 -8.18 -2.17
CA LEU A 172 -11.93 -7.93 -2.85
C LEU A 172 -11.74 -6.45 -3.22
N ARG A 173 -12.82 -5.76 -3.59
CA ARG A 173 -12.84 -4.33 -3.84
C ARG A 173 -12.43 -3.55 -2.59
N LEU A 174 -13.06 -3.83 -1.44
CA LEU A 174 -12.70 -3.18 -0.17
C LEU A 174 -11.25 -3.43 0.22
N LEU A 175 -10.75 -4.67 0.02
CA LEU A 175 -9.35 -5.01 0.30
C LEU A 175 -8.37 -4.24 -0.59
N TYR A 176 -8.66 -4.15 -1.89
CA TYR A 176 -7.84 -3.39 -2.82
C TYR A 176 -7.81 -1.90 -2.44
N ILE A 177 -8.98 -1.32 -2.16
CA ILE A 177 -9.09 0.09 -1.76
C ILE A 177 -8.33 0.35 -0.46
N LYS A 178 -8.44 -0.56 0.52
CA LYS A 178 -7.67 -0.51 1.76
C LYS A 178 -6.17 -0.51 1.51
N GLN A 179 -5.67 -1.39 0.64
CA GLN A 179 -4.25 -1.43 0.27
C GLN A 179 -3.81 -0.10 -0.37
N GLN A 180 -4.62 0.45 -1.28
CA GLN A 180 -4.32 1.72 -1.95
C GLN A 180 -4.34 2.91 -0.98
N ASP A 181 -5.25 2.94 0.00
CA ASP A 181 -5.27 3.97 1.05
C ASP A 181 -4.03 3.88 1.96
N VAL A 182 -3.64 2.68 2.37
CA VAL A 182 -2.41 2.47 3.14
C VAL A 182 -1.19 2.96 2.35
N GLU A 183 -1.06 2.56 1.09
CA GLU A 183 0.09 2.92 0.26
C GLU A 183 0.17 4.44 0.06
N ALA A 184 -0.98 5.09 -0.16
CA ALA A 184 -1.07 6.54 -0.25
C ALA A 184 -0.61 7.24 1.04
N GLN A 185 -0.95 6.70 2.21
CA GLN A 185 -0.48 7.22 3.49
C GLN A 185 1.02 6.99 3.72
N LEU A 186 1.58 5.85 3.28
CA LEU A 186 3.02 5.56 3.35
C LEU A 186 3.82 6.49 2.43
N VAL A 187 3.32 6.81 1.24
CA VAL A 187 3.90 7.84 0.36
C VAL A 187 3.87 9.21 1.03
N ARG A 188 2.72 9.60 1.60
CA ARG A 188 2.59 10.89 2.31
C ARG A 188 3.57 11.00 3.48
N ALA A 189 3.84 9.91 4.17
CA ALA A 189 4.80 9.84 5.26
C ALA A 189 6.27 9.81 4.81
N GLY A 190 6.54 9.77 3.51
CA GLY A 190 7.90 9.70 2.95
C GLY A 190 8.55 8.32 3.08
N ILE A 191 7.78 7.27 3.36
CA ILE A 191 8.26 5.89 3.39
C ILE A 191 8.36 5.33 1.97
N PHE A 192 7.34 5.58 1.15
CA PHE A 192 7.30 5.15 -0.24
C PHE A 192 7.46 6.31 -1.22
N GLN A 193 7.90 5.99 -2.43
CA GLN A 193 8.08 6.97 -3.50
C GLN A 193 6.74 7.37 -4.12
N PRO A 194 6.50 8.67 -4.38
CA PRO A 194 5.24 9.17 -4.95
C PRO A 194 4.98 8.71 -6.39
N GLN A 195 6.02 8.22 -7.08
CA GLN A 195 5.95 7.71 -8.44
C GLN A 195 4.83 6.67 -8.63
N ARG A 196 4.61 5.77 -7.66
CA ARG A 196 3.56 4.74 -7.76
C ARG A 196 2.17 5.36 -7.82
N GLY A 197 1.91 6.40 -7.02
CA GLY A 197 0.63 7.10 -7.01
C GLY A 197 0.30 7.75 -8.36
N PHE A 198 1.26 8.40 -8.99
CA PHE A 198 1.13 8.88 -10.37
C PHE A 198 0.82 7.74 -11.36
N GLN A 199 1.54 6.62 -11.29
CA GLN A 199 1.27 5.47 -12.16
C GLN A 199 -0.16 4.95 -12.00
N TYR A 200 -0.67 4.89 -10.76
CA TYR A 200 -2.06 4.51 -10.49
C TYR A 200 -3.05 5.52 -11.07
N LEU A 201 -2.83 6.83 -10.86
CA LEU A 201 -3.70 7.88 -11.40
C LEU A 201 -3.75 7.87 -12.93
N ILE A 202 -2.60 7.71 -13.59
CA ILE A 202 -2.53 7.59 -15.06
C ILE A 202 -3.39 6.40 -15.53
N ARG A 203 -3.18 5.22 -14.94
CA ARG A 203 -3.93 4.01 -15.33
C ARG A 203 -5.43 4.13 -15.07
N ALA A 204 -5.82 4.81 -13.99
CA ALA A 204 -7.21 5.00 -13.62
C ALA A 204 -7.93 6.04 -14.49
N LEU A 205 -7.24 7.11 -14.90
CA LEU A 205 -7.87 8.32 -15.44
C LEU A 205 -7.53 8.62 -16.90
N GLU A 206 -6.38 8.18 -17.39
CA GLU A 206 -5.94 8.43 -18.78
C GLU A 206 -6.30 7.26 -19.71
N LYS A 207 -6.56 6.09 -19.13
CA LYS A 207 -7.09 4.94 -19.89
C LYS A 207 -8.50 5.22 -20.40
N ILE A 208 -8.66 5.19 -21.72
CA ILE A 208 -9.95 5.30 -22.38
C ILE A 208 -10.67 3.93 -22.27
N PRO A 209 -11.89 3.88 -21.71
CA PRO A 209 -12.65 2.63 -21.64
C PRO A 209 -12.91 2.07 -23.03
N GLY A 210 -12.79 0.75 -23.18
CA GLY A 210 -13.08 0.04 -24.42
C GLY A 210 -13.88 -1.25 -24.18
N PRO A 211 -14.31 -1.93 -25.25
CA PRO A 211 -15.14 -3.13 -25.16
C PRO A 211 -14.55 -4.25 -24.29
N GLN A 212 -13.22 -4.29 -24.14
CA GLN A 212 -12.51 -5.23 -23.28
C GLN A 212 -12.82 -5.06 -21.78
N ASP A 213 -13.34 -3.90 -21.37
CA ASP A 213 -13.64 -3.59 -19.97
C ASP A 213 -15.01 -4.14 -19.51
N ASP A 214 -15.87 -4.54 -20.45
CA ASP A 214 -17.24 -5.00 -20.17
C ASP A 214 -17.34 -6.52 -19.93
N GLY A 215 -16.25 -7.26 -20.17
CA GLY A 215 -16.22 -8.73 -20.13
C GLY A 215 -15.39 -9.32 -18.98
N LYS A 216 -15.60 -10.61 -18.67
CA LYS A 216 -14.68 -11.36 -17.81
C LYS A 216 -13.42 -11.69 -18.63
N PRO A 217 -12.21 -11.35 -18.16
CA PRO A 217 -10.99 -11.63 -18.91
C PRO A 217 -10.74 -13.14 -18.98
N SER A 218 -10.28 -13.62 -20.14
CA SER A 218 -9.95 -15.04 -20.37
C SER A 218 -8.46 -15.35 -20.15
N THR A 219 -7.62 -14.31 -20.15
CA THR A 219 -6.17 -14.42 -19.91
C THR A 219 -5.68 -13.37 -18.91
N PHE A 220 -4.53 -13.61 -18.28
CA PHE A 220 -3.86 -12.62 -17.42
C PHE A 220 -3.51 -11.33 -18.19
N SER A 221 -3.19 -11.43 -19.48
CA SER A 221 -2.88 -10.26 -20.31
C SER A 221 -4.12 -9.38 -20.49
N GLU A 222 -5.26 -9.99 -20.82
CA GLU A 222 -6.55 -9.29 -20.92
C GLU A 222 -6.94 -8.69 -19.57
N ALA A 223 -6.82 -9.46 -18.49
CA ALA A 223 -7.12 -9.01 -17.14
C ALA A 223 -6.30 -7.77 -16.76
N SER A 224 -4.98 -7.82 -16.97
CA SER A 224 -4.08 -6.69 -16.70
C SER A 224 -4.37 -5.43 -17.53
N ALA A 225 -5.06 -5.58 -18.67
CA ALA A 225 -5.46 -4.50 -19.56
C ALA A 225 -6.86 -3.94 -19.26
N GLN A 226 -7.61 -4.49 -18.30
CA GLN A 226 -8.93 -3.96 -17.94
C GLN A 226 -8.84 -2.79 -16.96
N LEU A 227 -9.73 -1.81 -17.14
CA LEU A 227 -9.81 -0.62 -16.29
C LEU A 227 -10.43 -0.94 -14.93
N GLN A 228 -11.57 -1.64 -14.86
CA GLN A 228 -12.28 -1.95 -13.60
C GLN A 228 -12.52 -0.69 -12.74
N LEU A 229 -13.38 0.21 -13.22
CA LEU A 229 -13.63 1.53 -12.62
C LEU A 229 -14.05 1.46 -11.14
N ASP A 230 -14.79 0.41 -10.77
CA ASP A 230 -15.25 0.18 -9.40
C ASP A 230 -14.11 -0.08 -8.41
N PHE A 231 -12.92 -0.49 -8.89
CA PHE A 231 -11.71 -0.58 -8.09
C PHE A 231 -10.84 0.68 -8.21
N GLN A 232 -10.60 1.13 -9.45
CA GLN A 232 -9.61 2.18 -9.72
C GLN A 232 -10.02 3.56 -9.23
N VAL A 233 -11.31 3.91 -9.35
CA VAL A 233 -11.78 5.25 -9.00
C VAL A 233 -11.74 5.49 -7.49
N PRO A 234 -12.24 4.58 -6.64
CA PRO A 234 -12.03 4.70 -5.19
C PRO A 234 -10.55 4.69 -4.78
N ALA A 235 -9.72 3.87 -5.42
CA ALA A 235 -8.27 3.89 -5.17
C ALA A 235 -7.64 5.25 -5.50
N ALA A 236 -7.97 5.82 -6.67
CA ALA A 236 -7.52 7.16 -7.07
C ALA A 236 -8.00 8.25 -6.08
N ALA A 237 -9.21 8.12 -5.54
CA ALA A 237 -9.70 9.02 -4.49
C ALA A 237 -8.82 8.95 -3.23
N CYS A 238 -8.38 7.76 -2.79
CA CYS A 238 -7.43 7.60 -1.68
C CYS A 238 -6.09 8.29 -1.97
N TRP A 239 -5.54 8.12 -3.17
CA TRP A 239 -4.31 8.79 -3.59
C TRP A 239 -4.43 10.31 -3.57
N LEU A 240 -5.52 10.86 -4.11
CA LEU A 240 -5.78 12.31 -4.13
C LEU A 240 -6.02 12.88 -2.73
N LYS A 241 -6.72 12.14 -1.85
CA LYS A 241 -6.95 12.52 -0.45
C LYS A 241 -5.66 12.83 0.30
N HIS A 242 -4.65 11.98 0.13
CA HIS A 242 -3.41 12.08 0.91
C HIS A 242 -2.29 12.83 0.19
N ASN A 243 -2.27 12.79 -1.14
CA ASN A 243 -1.13 13.27 -1.94
C ASN A 243 -1.53 14.23 -3.07
N GLY A 244 -2.79 14.70 -3.14
CA GLY A 244 -3.28 15.56 -4.22
C GLY A 244 -2.39 16.77 -4.50
N ARG A 245 -2.01 17.53 -3.46
CA ARG A 245 -1.08 18.66 -3.58
C ARG A 245 0.28 18.24 -4.14
N ARG A 246 0.87 17.17 -3.60
CA ARG A 246 2.17 16.66 -4.07
C ARG A 246 2.13 16.26 -5.54
N PHE A 247 1.03 15.67 -6.00
CA PHE A 247 0.88 15.31 -7.41
C PHE A 247 0.71 16.52 -8.29
N ARG A 248 -0.15 17.47 -7.92
CA ARG A 248 -0.32 18.72 -8.65
C ARG A 248 1.00 19.47 -8.80
N ASP A 249 1.72 19.66 -7.70
CA ASP A 249 3.04 20.28 -7.68
C ASP A 249 4.05 19.54 -8.58
N GLY A 250 4.01 18.20 -8.57
CA GLY A 250 4.89 17.39 -9.40
C GLY A 250 4.56 17.47 -10.89
N LEU A 251 3.28 17.62 -11.25
CA LEU A 251 2.86 17.88 -12.63
C LEU A 251 3.34 19.26 -13.09
N VAL A 252 3.19 20.30 -12.26
CA VAL A 252 3.68 21.66 -12.58
C VAL A 252 5.19 21.67 -12.81
N ARG A 253 5.94 20.86 -12.05
CA ARG A 253 7.40 20.70 -12.22
C ARG A 253 7.81 19.73 -13.33
N ASP A 254 6.86 19.11 -14.03
CA ASP A 254 7.12 18.13 -15.08
C ASP A 254 7.93 16.91 -14.61
N GLU A 255 7.68 16.43 -13.39
CA GLU A 255 8.46 15.33 -12.79
C GLU A 255 8.40 14.02 -13.60
N ILE A 256 7.36 13.82 -14.42
CA ILE A 256 7.18 12.64 -15.25
C ILE A 256 8.19 12.59 -16.40
N ARG A 257 8.65 13.76 -16.90
CA ARG A 257 9.59 13.83 -18.03
C ARG A 257 10.92 13.13 -17.75
N ASP A 258 11.39 13.20 -16.51
CA ASP A 258 12.67 12.64 -16.11
C ASP A 258 12.59 11.13 -15.82
N TRP A 259 11.43 10.50 -16.04
CA TRP A 259 11.24 9.09 -15.81
C TRP A 259 11.72 8.27 -17.00
N GLU A 260 12.35 7.13 -16.71
CA GLU A 260 12.60 6.11 -17.71
C GLU A 260 11.29 5.63 -18.34
N LYS A 261 11.32 5.40 -19.66
CA LYS A 261 10.14 4.99 -20.45
C LYS A 261 9.37 3.81 -19.84
N ARG A 262 10.07 2.82 -19.28
CA ARG A 262 9.46 1.63 -18.64
C ARG A 262 8.60 1.97 -17.41
N MET A 263 8.77 3.16 -16.84
CA MET A 263 8.06 3.61 -15.65
C MET A 263 6.80 4.42 -15.98
N ILE A 264 6.64 4.84 -17.23
CA ILE A 264 5.47 5.56 -17.71
C ILE A 264 4.45 4.50 -18.16
N PRO A 265 3.23 4.46 -17.60
CA PRO A 265 2.20 3.52 -18.07
C PRO A 265 1.89 3.73 -19.55
N ASP A 266 1.59 2.65 -20.27
CA ASP A 266 1.27 2.70 -21.71
C ASP A 266 0.01 3.55 -21.99
N GLU A 267 -0.86 3.69 -21.00
CA GLU A 267 -2.06 4.53 -21.06
C GLU A 267 -1.79 6.03 -20.90
N ALA A 268 -0.55 6.44 -20.65
CA ALA A 268 -0.20 7.84 -20.47
C ALA A 268 -0.47 8.65 -21.74
N LEU A 269 -1.28 9.69 -21.60
CA LEU A 269 -1.54 10.66 -22.66
C LEU A 269 -0.43 11.70 -22.71
N GLU A 270 -0.19 12.21 -23.91
CA GLU A 270 0.65 13.39 -24.11
C GLU A 270 -0.15 14.66 -23.88
N PHE A 271 0.44 15.62 -23.17
CA PHE A 271 -0.17 16.91 -22.89
C PHE A 271 0.76 18.04 -23.37
N PRO A 272 0.22 19.11 -24.00
CA PRO A 272 1.02 20.26 -24.40
C PRO A 272 1.71 20.94 -23.21
N GLN A 273 1.02 21.02 -22.06
CA GLN A 273 1.61 21.43 -20.79
C GLN A 273 1.41 20.33 -19.74
N PRO A 274 2.44 19.96 -18.97
CA PRO A 274 2.33 18.93 -17.92
C PRO A 274 1.20 19.19 -16.91
N ALA A 275 0.95 20.46 -16.60
CA ALA A 275 -0.13 20.88 -15.70
C ALA A 275 -1.55 20.62 -16.26
N ASP A 276 -1.72 20.56 -17.59
CA ASP A 276 -3.03 20.28 -18.22
C ASP A 276 -3.56 18.90 -17.83
N ARG A 277 -2.66 17.97 -17.47
CA ARG A 277 -3.00 16.65 -16.97
C ARG A 277 -3.86 16.69 -15.71
N TRP A 278 -3.62 17.66 -14.81
CA TRP A 278 -4.43 17.83 -13.59
C TRP A 278 -5.88 18.17 -13.94
N THR A 279 -6.08 19.16 -14.81
CA THR A 279 -7.39 19.58 -15.31
C THR A 279 -8.09 18.43 -16.05
N TYR A 280 -7.34 17.66 -16.84
CA TYR A 280 -7.86 16.48 -17.53
C TYR A 280 -8.36 15.42 -16.55
N TRP A 281 -7.56 15.07 -15.53
CA TRP A 281 -7.95 14.13 -14.48
C TRP A 281 -9.20 14.58 -13.72
N GLU A 282 -9.29 15.87 -13.37
CA GLU A 282 -10.45 16.42 -12.68
C GLU A 282 -11.71 16.29 -13.55
N LYS A 283 -11.61 16.68 -14.82
CA LYS A 283 -12.73 16.53 -15.78
C LYS A 283 -13.15 15.07 -15.89
N ARG A 284 -12.19 14.14 -15.99
CA ARG A 284 -12.47 12.71 -16.07
C ARG A 284 -13.22 12.21 -14.83
N MET A 285 -12.80 12.63 -13.64
CA MET A 285 -13.50 12.31 -12.40
C MET A 285 -14.91 12.89 -12.36
N ARG A 286 -15.14 14.11 -12.86
CA ARG A 286 -16.50 14.68 -12.97
C ARG A 286 -17.41 13.87 -13.90
N GLU A 287 -16.91 13.43 -15.04
CA GLU A 287 -17.66 12.56 -15.96
C GLU A 287 -18.04 11.23 -15.29
N ILE A 288 -17.11 10.63 -14.53
CA ILE A 288 -17.36 9.40 -13.77
C ILE A 288 -18.34 9.64 -12.62
N ALA A 289 -18.28 10.78 -11.95
CA ALA A 289 -19.23 11.17 -10.90
C ALA A 289 -20.68 11.26 -11.41
N GLU A 290 -20.86 11.66 -12.68
CA GLU A 290 -22.18 11.75 -13.32
C GLU A 290 -22.66 10.42 -13.89
N ARG A 291 -21.76 9.65 -14.54
CA ARG A 291 -22.13 8.52 -15.41
C ARG A 291 -21.44 7.21 -15.05
N GLY A 292 -20.80 7.14 -13.88
CA GLY A 292 -20.10 5.96 -13.41
C GLY A 292 -21.02 4.73 -13.27
N PRO A 293 -20.45 3.52 -13.33
CA PRO A 293 -21.19 2.26 -13.44
C PRO A 293 -22.09 1.97 -12.24
N ASP A 294 -21.70 2.41 -11.04
CA ASP A 294 -22.44 2.19 -9.80
C ASP A 294 -22.33 3.41 -8.86
N GLU A 295 -23.18 3.43 -7.83
CA GLU A 295 -23.24 4.54 -6.89
C GLU A 295 -21.95 4.73 -6.09
N SER A 296 -21.30 3.64 -5.66
CA SER A 296 -20.05 3.72 -4.91
C SER A 296 -18.95 4.35 -5.75
N THR A 297 -18.88 4.00 -7.04
CA THR A 297 -17.94 4.59 -7.99
C THR A 297 -18.21 6.07 -8.23
N ARG A 298 -19.48 6.45 -8.40
CA ARG A 298 -19.89 7.85 -8.56
C ARG A 298 -19.55 8.70 -7.35
N GLU A 299 -19.85 8.23 -6.13
CA GLU A 299 -19.56 8.94 -4.89
C GLU A 299 -18.05 9.07 -4.62
N ALA A 300 -17.28 8.03 -4.92
CA ALA A 300 -15.82 8.09 -4.85
C ALA A 300 -15.24 9.14 -5.82
N ALA A 301 -15.76 9.21 -7.05
CA ALA A 301 -15.34 10.21 -8.01
C ALA A 301 -15.71 11.64 -7.56
N LYS A 302 -16.92 11.86 -7.03
CA LYS A 302 -17.32 13.16 -6.44
C LYS A 302 -16.37 13.56 -5.30
N THR A 303 -16.05 12.62 -4.43
CA THR A 303 -15.12 12.82 -3.32
C THR A 303 -13.72 13.19 -3.83
N ALA A 304 -13.23 12.50 -4.86
CA ALA A 304 -11.95 12.80 -5.50
C ALA A 304 -11.92 14.21 -6.09
N VAL A 305 -12.97 14.65 -6.80
CA VAL A 305 -13.10 16.02 -7.32
C VAL A 305 -13.02 17.02 -6.17
N GLY A 306 -13.70 16.77 -5.05
CA GLY A 306 -13.62 17.63 -3.86
C GLY A 306 -12.20 17.80 -3.33
N TYR A 307 -11.41 16.71 -3.28
CA TYR A 307 -9.99 16.80 -2.90
C TYR A 307 -9.17 17.61 -3.89
N MET A 308 -9.40 17.46 -5.20
CA MET A 308 -8.68 18.20 -6.23
C MET A 308 -8.97 19.70 -6.13
N GLN A 309 -10.26 20.07 -6.01
CA GLN A 309 -10.68 21.46 -5.86
C GLN A 309 -10.10 22.12 -4.61
N ALA A 310 -10.06 21.40 -3.48
CA ALA A 310 -9.46 21.91 -2.26
C ALA A 310 -7.96 22.24 -2.43
N VAL A 311 -7.23 21.49 -3.26
CA VAL A 311 -5.84 21.80 -3.60
C VAL A 311 -5.76 23.10 -4.42
N ASP A 312 -6.64 23.27 -5.43
CA ASP A 312 -6.67 24.46 -6.27
C ASP A 312 -7.09 25.73 -5.51
N GLU A 313 -7.97 25.61 -4.52
CA GLU A 313 -8.39 26.72 -3.65
C GLU A 313 -7.24 27.18 -2.74
N GLN A 314 -6.51 26.24 -2.11
CA GLN A 314 -5.37 26.55 -1.26
C GLN A 314 -4.23 27.25 -2.02
N GLU A 315 -4.11 27.06 -3.32
CA GLU A 315 -3.12 27.79 -4.12
C GLU A 315 -3.53 29.21 -4.46
N LYS A 316 -4.83 29.49 -4.61
CA LYS A 316 -5.30 30.86 -4.88
C LYS A 316 -5.11 31.78 -3.68
N GLU A 317 -4.96 31.21 -2.49
CA GLU A 317 -4.77 31.93 -1.22
C GLU A 317 -3.29 32.17 -0.87
N ASN A 318 -2.34 31.54 -1.56
CA ASN A 318 -0.89 31.68 -1.35
C ASN A 318 -0.23 32.52 -2.45
#